data_AF-A0A0E0JAI3-F1
#
_entry.id   AF-A0A0E0JAI3-F1
#
_cell.length_a   1.000
_cell.length_b   1.000
_cell.length_c   1.000
_cell.angle_alpha   90.00
_cell.angle_beta   90.00
_cell.angle_gamma   90.00
#
_symmetry.space_group_name_H-M   'P 1'
#
loop_
_entity.id
_entity.type
_entity.pdbx_description
1 polymer ?
#
loop_
_entity_poly.entity_id
_entity_poly.type
_entity_poly.pdbx_seq_one_letter_code
_entity_poly.pdbx_strand_id
1 'polypeptide(L)'
;MGRGASPPVGGGTQLNPGQAWTINVPAGTSSGRVWGRTGCSFDGSGRGSCQSADCGGALSCTLSGQPPLTLAEFTIGGSQDFYDLSVIDGYNLAMSFSCSSGVTVTCRDSRCPDAYLFPEDNTKTHACGGNSNYQVVFCP
;
A
#
# COMPACT_ATOMS: atom_id res chain seq x y z
N MET A 1 20.06 -6.20 -15.94
CA MET A 1 20.15 -6.82 -14.60
C MET A 1 19.98 -5.72 -13.57
N GLY A 2 19.00 -5.82 -12.67
CA GLY A 2 18.73 -4.82 -11.64
C GLY A 2 17.32 -4.96 -11.09
N ARG A 3 17.07 -6.02 -10.31
CA ARG A 3 15.86 -6.11 -9.49
C ARG A 3 16.15 -5.32 -8.21
N GLY A 4 15.79 -4.04 -8.19
CA GLY A 4 15.76 -3.26 -6.96
C GLY A 4 14.50 -3.66 -6.19
N ALA A 5 14.63 -4.48 -5.16
CA ALA A 5 13.60 -4.57 -4.13
C ALA A 5 13.69 -3.26 -3.34
N SER A 6 12.76 -2.33 -3.59
CA SER A 6 12.62 -1.17 -2.70
C SER A 6 12.07 -1.71 -1.37
N PRO A 7 12.80 -1.59 -0.25
CA PRO A 7 12.24 -1.98 1.03
C PRO A 7 10.93 -1.21 1.26
N PRO A 8 9.92 -1.81 1.91
CA PRO A 8 8.68 -1.11 2.22
C PRO A 8 9.02 0.14 3.02
N VAL A 9 8.83 1.30 2.41
CA VAL A 9 9.17 2.58 3.04
C VAL A 9 8.26 2.77 4.25
N GLY A 10 8.85 2.99 5.42
CA GLY A 10 8.15 3.08 6.70
C GLY A 10 8.14 1.79 7.54
N GLY A 11 8.39 0.62 6.94
CA GLY A 11 8.45 -0.66 7.65
C GLY A 11 7.08 -1.15 8.14
N GLY A 12 6.56 -0.58 9.22
CA GLY A 12 5.21 -0.89 9.73
C GLY A 12 4.95 -0.35 11.13
N THR A 13 3.68 -0.04 11.43
CA THR A 13 3.23 0.43 12.74
C THR A 13 1.83 -0.09 13.06
N GLN A 14 1.41 0.02 14.32
CA GLN A 14 0.01 -0.18 14.71
C GLN A 14 -0.77 1.13 14.54
N LEU A 15 -1.92 1.05 13.89
CA LEU A 15 -2.92 2.12 13.82
C LEU A 15 -4.20 1.64 14.50
N ASN A 16 -4.58 2.29 15.60
CA ASN A 16 -5.91 2.15 16.17
C ASN A 16 -6.93 2.98 15.36
N PRO A 17 -8.23 2.71 15.49
CA PRO A 17 -9.25 3.48 14.76
C PRO A 17 -9.08 4.99 14.92
N GLY A 18 -9.08 5.71 13.80
CA GLY A 18 -8.90 7.17 13.76
C GLY A 18 -7.46 7.67 13.90
N GLN A 19 -6.48 6.79 14.16
CA GLN A 19 -5.07 7.21 14.17
C GLN A 19 -4.52 7.39 12.76
N ALA A 20 -3.56 8.29 12.64
CA ALA A 20 -2.82 8.55 11.43
C ALA A 20 -1.32 8.33 11.68
N TRP A 21 -0.61 7.92 10.63
CA TRP A 21 0.84 7.83 10.61
C TRP A 21 1.38 8.43 9.33
N THR A 22 2.42 9.24 9.48
CA THR A 22 3.08 9.89 8.35
C THR A 22 4.39 9.18 8.06
N ILE A 23 4.57 8.79 6.80
CA ILE A 23 5.77 8.15 6.30
C ILE A 23 6.42 9.10 5.30
N ASN A 24 7.72 9.36 5.45
CA ASN A 24 8.49 10.11 4.47
C ASN A 24 8.98 9.16 3.38
N VAL A 25 8.46 9.33 2.17
CA VAL A 25 8.86 8.54 1.00
C VAL A 25 9.90 9.31 0.19
N PRO A 26 11.10 8.75 -0.06
CA PRO A 26 12.11 9.40 -0.89
C PRO A 26 11.61 9.61 -2.32
N ALA A 27 11.92 10.78 -2.88
CA ALA A 27 11.76 11.02 -4.32
C ALA A 27 12.59 10.00 -5.13
N GLY A 28 12.03 9.51 -6.23
CA GLY A 28 12.63 8.44 -7.06
C GLY A 28 12.24 7.02 -6.65
N THR A 29 11.34 6.84 -5.68
CA THR A 29 10.81 5.52 -5.31
C THR A 29 10.01 4.91 -6.46
N SER A 30 10.43 3.76 -7.01
CA SER A 30 9.86 3.16 -8.23
C SER A 30 8.97 1.93 -8.04
N SER A 31 8.75 1.49 -6.80
CA SER A 31 7.95 0.29 -6.48
C SER A 31 7.45 0.34 -5.04
N GLY A 32 6.91 1.48 -4.63
CA GLY A 32 6.37 1.67 -3.29
C GLY A 32 5.04 0.96 -3.10
N ARG A 33 4.83 0.41 -1.89
CA ARG A 33 3.61 -0.33 -1.53
C ARG A 33 3.19 -0.02 -0.11
N VAL A 34 1.90 0.15 0.10
CA VAL A 34 1.26 0.22 1.42
C VAL A 34 0.09 -0.77 1.47
N TRP A 35 -0.06 -1.48 2.59
CA TRP A 35 -1.17 -2.39 2.81
C TRP A 35 -1.58 -2.43 4.29
N GLY A 36 -2.82 -2.84 4.54
CA GLY A 36 -3.32 -3.10 5.89
C GLY A 36 -3.07 -4.54 6.32
N ARG A 37 -2.71 -4.76 7.59
CA ARG A 37 -2.60 -6.09 8.21
C ARG A 37 -3.64 -6.23 9.31
N THR A 38 -4.28 -7.39 9.43
CA THR A 38 -5.36 -7.61 10.40
C THR A 38 -5.10 -8.83 11.28
N GLY A 39 -5.70 -8.84 12.48
CA GLY A 39 -5.55 -9.93 13.44
C GLY A 39 -4.11 -10.13 13.91
N CYS A 40 -3.35 -9.05 14.07
CA CYS A 40 -1.94 -9.10 14.43
C CYS A 40 -1.72 -9.20 15.94
N SER A 41 -0.69 -9.94 16.34
CA SER A 41 -0.16 -9.96 17.70
C SER A 41 1.36 -9.97 17.66
N PHE A 42 2.00 -9.02 18.33
CA PHE A 42 3.45 -8.89 18.40
C PHE A 42 3.92 -8.85 19.86
N ASP A 43 5.11 -9.40 20.11
CA ASP A 43 5.81 -9.30 21.39
C ASP A 43 6.54 -7.95 21.53
N GLY A 44 7.20 -7.73 22.67
CA GLY A 44 7.97 -6.50 22.93
C GLY A 44 9.20 -6.32 22.01
N SER A 45 9.59 -7.34 21.25
CA SER A 45 10.64 -7.26 20.22
C SER A 45 10.09 -6.96 18.82
N GLY A 46 8.77 -6.78 18.68
CA GLY A 46 8.11 -6.56 17.40
C GLY A 46 8.01 -7.84 16.56
N ARG A 47 8.05 -9.02 17.18
CA ARG A 47 7.91 -10.32 16.49
C ARG A 47 6.60 -11.00 16.84
N GLY A 48 6.00 -11.68 15.88
CA GLY A 48 4.65 -12.22 16.03
C GLY A 48 4.06 -12.71 14.73
N SER A 49 2.77 -12.48 14.52
CA SER A 49 2.06 -12.83 13.28
C SER A 49 0.80 -12.01 13.07
N CYS A 50 0.32 -11.97 11.83
CA CYS A 50 -0.99 -11.45 11.44
C CYS A 50 -1.84 -12.52 10.74
N GLN A 51 -3.17 -12.41 10.84
CA GLN A 51 -4.11 -13.30 10.14
C GLN A 51 -4.14 -13.05 8.63
N SER A 52 -3.96 -11.79 8.20
CA SER A 52 -3.84 -11.42 6.79
C SER A 52 -2.67 -10.46 6.56
N ALA A 53 -2.08 -10.54 5.37
CA ALA A 53 -1.02 -9.63 4.92
C ALA A 53 0.24 -9.58 5.80
N ASP A 54 0.52 -10.66 6.54
CA ASP A 54 1.72 -10.81 7.34
C ASP A 54 3.00 -10.68 6.50
N CYS A 55 4.07 -10.12 7.06
CA CYS A 55 5.33 -9.88 6.35
C CYS A 55 6.52 -10.62 7.00
N GLY A 56 6.30 -11.89 7.37
CA GLY A 56 7.32 -12.74 7.99
C GLY A 56 7.37 -12.62 9.50
N GLY A 57 6.23 -12.31 10.12
CA GLY A 57 6.08 -12.19 11.56
C GLY A 57 6.75 -10.97 12.17
N ALA A 58 7.03 -9.93 11.39
CA ALA A 58 7.68 -8.71 11.84
C ALA A 58 6.69 -7.54 11.92
N LEU A 59 6.73 -6.74 13.00
CA LEU A 59 5.98 -5.50 13.10
C LEU A 59 6.45 -4.48 12.06
N SER A 60 7.76 -4.33 11.90
CA SER A 60 8.37 -3.52 10.85
C SER A 60 8.76 -4.39 9.67
N CYS A 61 8.02 -4.30 8.57
CA CYS A 61 8.24 -5.14 7.41
C CYS A 61 9.55 -4.80 6.70
N THR A 62 10.23 -5.84 6.22
CA THR A 62 11.30 -5.76 5.21
C THR A 62 10.97 -6.60 3.97
N LEU A 63 9.89 -7.39 4.06
CA LEU A 63 9.33 -8.23 3.02
C LEU A 63 7.94 -7.72 2.64
N SER A 64 7.46 -8.11 1.45
CA SER A 64 6.07 -7.88 1.06
C SER A 64 5.12 -8.71 1.92
N GLY A 65 3.89 -8.21 2.12
CA GLY A 65 2.84 -8.95 2.80
C GLY A 65 2.40 -10.20 2.02
N GLN A 66 1.98 -11.24 2.75
CA GLN A 66 1.44 -12.47 2.19
C GLN A 66 -0.06 -12.34 1.83
N PRO A 67 -0.51 -12.83 0.66
CA PRO A 67 -1.93 -12.85 0.31
C PRO A 67 -2.85 -13.44 1.40
N PRO A 68 -4.10 -12.93 1.56
CA PRO A 68 -4.71 -11.85 0.80
C PRO A 68 -4.32 -10.46 1.31
N LEU A 69 -4.12 -9.51 0.40
CA LEU A 69 -3.86 -8.10 0.73
C LEU A 69 -4.33 -7.14 -0.36
N THR A 70 -5.06 -6.10 0.06
CA THR A 70 -5.33 -4.93 -0.79
C THR A 70 -4.10 -4.03 -0.77
N LEU A 71 -3.56 -3.72 -1.95
CA LEU A 71 -2.35 -2.91 -2.12
C LEU A 71 -2.71 -1.50 -2.59
N ALA A 72 -2.07 -0.49 -1.99
CA ALA A 72 -1.81 0.80 -2.63
C ALA A 72 -0.39 0.76 -3.20
N GLU A 73 -0.27 0.85 -4.52
CA GLU A 73 1.01 0.83 -5.23
C GLU A 73 1.31 2.23 -5.77
N PHE A 74 2.59 2.64 -5.71
CA PHE A 74 2.99 3.96 -6.19
C PHE A 74 4.43 4.03 -6.68
N THR A 75 4.65 4.96 -7.60
CA THR A 75 5.95 5.40 -8.10
C THR A 75 6.04 6.92 -7.95
N ILE A 76 7.05 7.40 -7.21
CA ILE A 76 7.30 8.81 -6.92
C ILE A 76 8.54 9.28 -7.67
N GLY A 77 8.43 10.37 -8.43
CA GLY A 77 9.58 11.07 -9.00
C GLY A 77 9.37 11.57 -10.43
N GLY A 78 10.32 12.37 -10.92
CA GLY A 78 10.22 13.00 -12.23
C GLY A 78 9.20 14.14 -12.24
N SER A 79 8.50 14.31 -13.37
CA SER A 79 7.45 15.31 -13.55
C SER A 79 6.07 14.83 -13.09
N GLN A 80 5.88 13.52 -12.98
CA GLN A 80 4.61 12.88 -12.71
C GLN A 80 4.84 11.63 -11.88
N ASP A 81 4.05 11.51 -10.82
CA ASP A 81 3.97 10.30 -10.02
C ASP A 81 2.83 9.41 -10.54
N PHE A 82 2.91 8.12 -10.25
CA PHE A 82 1.87 7.14 -10.60
C PHE A 82 1.41 6.37 -9.38
N TYR A 83 0.12 6.06 -9.33
CA TYR A 83 -0.48 5.33 -8.23
C TYR A 83 -1.70 4.53 -8.66
N ASP A 84 -1.98 3.46 -7.94
CA ASP A 84 -3.16 2.62 -8.14
C ASP A 84 -3.51 1.82 -6.88
N LEU A 85 -4.68 1.19 -6.90
CA LEU A 85 -5.04 0.12 -5.98
C LEU A 85 -4.96 -1.22 -6.71
N SER A 86 -4.57 -2.27 -6.01
CA SER A 86 -4.53 -3.64 -6.54
C SER A 86 -5.11 -4.65 -5.57
N VAL A 87 -5.93 -5.55 -6.11
CA VAL A 87 -6.47 -6.74 -5.42
C VAL A 87 -6.14 -8.03 -6.19
N ILE A 88 -5.12 -7.97 -7.07
CA ILE A 88 -4.59 -9.14 -7.79
C ILE A 88 -4.21 -10.25 -6.80
N ASP A 89 -3.54 -9.86 -5.70
CA ASP A 89 -3.12 -10.73 -4.61
C ASP A 89 -4.24 -10.96 -3.55
N GLY A 90 -5.50 -10.65 -3.88
CA GLY A 90 -6.66 -10.79 -3.02
C GLY A 90 -7.05 -9.50 -2.28
N TYR A 91 -8.12 -9.60 -1.50
CA TYR A 91 -8.68 -8.47 -0.75
C TYR A 91 -8.77 -8.82 0.74
N ASN A 92 -8.31 -7.91 1.60
CA ASN A 92 -8.41 -8.09 3.06
C ASN A 92 -9.02 -6.87 3.78
N LEU A 93 -8.79 -5.66 3.29
CA LEU A 93 -9.20 -4.43 3.96
C LEU A 93 -9.57 -3.35 2.94
N ALA A 94 -10.70 -2.68 3.16
CA ALA A 94 -11.13 -1.58 2.31
C ALA A 94 -10.09 -0.43 2.37
N MET A 95 -9.85 0.20 1.23
CA MET A 95 -8.83 1.23 1.09
C MET A 95 -9.26 2.31 0.11
N SER A 96 -8.96 3.57 0.43
CA SER A 96 -8.92 4.64 -0.57
C SER A 96 -7.52 5.22 -0.67
N PHE A 97 -7.14 5.62 -1.87
CA PHE A 97 -5.85 6.22 -2.15
C PHE A 97 -6.04 7.50 -2.98
N SER A 98 -5.40 8.58 -2.55
CA SER A 98 -5.58 9.89 -3.15
C SER A 98 -4.30 10.72 -3.07
N CYS A 99 -4.23 11.72 -3.94
CA CYS A 99 -3.17 12.73 -3.94
C CYS A 99 -3.79 14.11 -4.21
N SER A 100 -3.02 15.18 -3.96
CA SER A 100 -3.54 16.55 -4.01
C SER A 100 -4.07 17.03 -5.37
N SER A 101 -3.58 16.49 -6.49
CA SER A 101 -3.94 16.93 -7.85
C SER A 101 -4.57 15.84 -8.71
N GLY A 102 -4.83 14.66 -8.14
CA GLY A 102 -5.32 13.48 -8.85
C GLY A 102 -6.73 13.09 -8.41
N VAL A 103 -7.19 11.94 -8.89
CA VAL A 103 -8.46 11.35 -8.49
C VAL A 103 -8.33 10.55 -7.20
N THR A 104 -9.40 10.46 -6.42
CA THR A 104 -9.46 9.49 -5.33
C THR A 104 -9.96 8.17 -5.87
N VAL A 105 -9.20 7.10 -5.69
CA VAL A 105 -9.63 5.72 -5.97
C VAL A 105 -10.06 5.03 -4.69
N THR A 106 -11.13 4.24 -4.75
CA THR A 106 -11.68 3.57 -3.56
C THR A 106 -12.07 2.13 -3.84
N CYS A 107 -11.54 1.20 -3.04
CA CYS A 107 -11.85 -0.21 -3.13
C CYS A 107 -12.46 -0.72 -1.81
N ARG A 108 -13.70 -1.23 -1.85
CA ARG A 108 -14.43 -1.74 -0.68
C ARG A 108 -14.77 -3.22 -0.74
N ASP A 109 -14.38 -3.90 -1.81
CA ASP A 109 -14.63 -5.33 -2.01
C ASP A 109 -13.59 -5.95 -2.96
N SER A 110 -13.63 -7.28 -3.10
CA SER A 110 -12.65 -8.06 -3.87
C SER A 110 -12.73 -7.90 -5.38
N ARG A 111 -13.75 -7.22 -5.91
CA ARG A 111 -13.94 -6.99 -7.35
C ARG A 111 -14.23 -5.52 -7.63
N CYS A 112 -13.64 -4.62 -6.85
CA CYS A 112 -13.89 -3.20 -6.98
C CYS A 112 -13.40 -2.67 -8.34
N PRO A 113 -14.15 -1.76 -8.97
CA PRO A 113 -13.82 -1.25 -10.31
C PRO A 113 -12.60 -0.31 -10.32
N ASP A 114 -12.21 0.22 -9.16
CA ASP A 114 -11.11 1.19 -9.02
C ASP A 114 -9.75 0.53 -8.76
N ALA A 115 -9.67 -0.80 -8.71
CA ALA A 115 -8.42 -1.52 -8.49
C ALA A 115 -8.11 -2.52 -9.62
N TYR A 116 -6.83 -2.84 -9.76
CA TYR A 116 -6.38 -3.96 -10.57
C TYR A 116 -6.98 -5.27 -10.05
N LEU A 117 -7.73 -5.95 -10.92
CA LEU A 117 -8.23 -7.30 -10.68
C LEU A 117 -7.34 -8.38 -11.30
N PHE A 118 -6.58 -8.01 -12.35
CA PHE A 118 -5.64 -8.87 -13.07
C PHE A 118 -4.57 -7.98 -13.74
N PRO A 119 -3.36 -8.53 -14.02
CA PRO A 119 -2.21 -7.73 -14.47
C PRO A 119 -2.42 -6.94 -15.77
N GLU A 120 -3.27 -7.41 -16.68
CA GLU A 120 -3.49 -6.78 -17.98
C GLU A 120 -4.44 -5.58 -17.96
N ASP A 121 -5.06 -5.25 -16.82
CA ASP A 121 -6.00 -4.12 -16.69
C ASP A 121 -5.28 -2.77 -16.57
N ASN A 122 -4.65 -2.30 -17.66
CA ASN A 122 -3.87 -1.05 -17.67
C ASN A 122 -4.71 0.23 -17.51
N THR A 123 -5.98 0.14 -17.12
CA THR A 123 -6.87 1.30 -16.95
C THR A 123 -6.90 1.87 -15.54
N LYS A 124 -6.25 1.19 -14.57
CA LYS A 124 -6.33 1.53 -13.13
C LYS A 124 -5.21 2.41 -12.62
N THR A 125 -4.15 2.60 -13.42
CA THR A 125 -3.09 3.56 -13.07
C THR A 125 -3.60 4.98 -13.20
N HIS A 126 -3.47 5.73 -12.12
CA HIS A 126 -3.70 7.17 -12.06
C HIS A 126 -2.38 7.91 -11.87
N ALA A 127 -2.44 9.22 -12.09
CA ALA A 127 -1.25 10.05 -12.03
C ALA A 127 -1.48 11.32 -11.22
N CYS A 128 -0.41 11.79 -10.58
CA CYS A 128 -0.37 13.04 -9.83
C CYS A 128 0.77 13.94 -10.32
N GLY A 129 0.82 15.19 -9.88
CA GLY A 129 2.03 16.00 -10.05
C GLY A 129 3.24 15.28 -9.44
N GLY A 130 4.42 15.40 -10.04
CA GLY A 130 5.63 14.75 -9.51
C GLY A 130 5.99 15.21 -8.10
N ASN A 131 6.41 14.27 -7.25
CA ASN A 131 6.73 14.50 -5.83
C ASN A 131 5.53 15.03 -5.02
N SER A 132 4.34 14.51 -5.30
CA SER A 132 3.13 14.86 -4.57
C SER A 132 3.08 14.23 -3.18
N ASN A 133 2.20 14.77 -2.34
CA ASN A 133 1.77 14.12 -1.10
C ASN A 133 0.52 13.28 -1.35
N TYR A 134 0.42 12.18 -0.60
CA TYR A 134 -0.64 11.20 -0.73
C TYR A 134 -1.31 10.90 0.60
N GLN A 135 -2.54 10.40 0.52
CA GLN A 135 -3.27 9.89 1.66
C GLN A 135 -3.85 8.51 1.33
N VAL A 136 -3.48 7.53 2.15
CA VAL A 136 -4.10 6.20 2.20
C VAL A 136 -5.03 6.17 3.41
N VAL A 137 -6.29 5.79 3.21
CA VAL A 137 -7.28 5.62 4.28
C VAL A 137 -7.78 4.20 4.26
N PHE A 138 -7.69 3.52 5.40
CA PHE A 138 -8.28 2.21 5.60
C PHE A 138 -9.71 2.34 6.08
N CYS A 139 -10.62 1.50 5.55
CA CYS A 139 -12.05 1.55 5.82
C CYS A 139 -12.72 2.92 5.55
N PRO A 140 -12.59 3.47 4.32
CA PRO A 140 -13.20 4.74 3.93
C PRO A 140 -14.71 4.65 3.65
#